data_AF-A0A7C3HHP2-F1
#
_entry.id   AF-A0A7C3HHP2-F1
#
_cell.length_a   1.000
_cell.length_b   1.000
_cell.length_c   1.000
_cell.angle_alpha   90.00
_cell.angle_beta   90.00
_cell.angle_gamma   90.00
#
_symmetry.space_group_name_H-M   'P 1'
#
loop_
_entity.id
_entity.type
_entity.pdbx_description
1 polymer ?
#
loop_
_entity_poly.entity_id
_entity_poly.type
_entity_poly.pdbx_seq_one_letter_code
_entity_poly.pdbx_strand_id
1 'polypeptide(L)'
;MHAVKRALRTLGKSMLGSLRDLSPIILVIMFFQLVVLQQPLPNTVDLLIGTLLVVSGLTFFIYGLEMGLFPIGETMAHAFARKGSVVWL
;
A
#
# COMPACT_ATOMS: atom_id res chain seq x y z
N MET A 1 28.15 4.95 -2.58
CA MET A 1 27.68 3.57 -2.85
C MET A 1 26.68 3.01 -1.81
N HIS A 2 26.82 3.29 -0.50
CA HIS A 2 26.00 2.66 0.56
C HIS A 2 24.55 3.18 0.68
N ALA A 3 24.28 4.42 0.27
CA ALA A 3 22.94 5.02 0.31
C ALA A 3 22.00 4.41 -0.76
N VAL A 4 22.52 4.19 -1.97
CA VAL A 4 21.76 3.62 -3.11
C VAL A 4 21.30 2.19 -2.82
N LYS A 5 22.16 1.38 -2.19
CA LYS A 5 21.84 0.00 -1.80
C LYS A 5 20.75 -0.08 -0.72
N ARG A 6 20.63 0.93 0.14
CA ARG A 6 19.56 1.03 1.14
C ARG A 6 18.23 1.42 0.48
N ALA A 7 18.23 2.46 -0.36
CA ALA A 7 17.03 2.89 -1.10
C ALA A 7 16.43 1.76 -1.96
N LEU A 8 17.26 0.98 -2.66
CA LEU A 8 16.81 -0.18 -3.44
C LEU A 8 16.16 -1.27 -2.58
N ARG A 9 16.65 -1.50 -1.35
CA ARG A 9 16.01 -2.46 -0.42
C ARG A 9 14.69 -1.94 0.14
N THR A 10 14.57 -0.64 0.42
CA THR A 10 13.33 -0.06 0.94
C THR A 10 12.25 -0.06 -0.14
N LEU A 11 12.60 0.31 -1.38
CA LEU A 11 11.70 0.23 -2.53
C LEU A 11 11.26 -1.21 -2.79
N GLY A 12 12.20 -2.17 -2.80
CA GLY A 12 11.88 -3.59 -2.97
C GLY A 12 10.95 -4.14 -1.89
N LYS A 13 11.16 -3.76 -0.61
CA LYS A 13 10.25 -4.15 0.49
C LYS A 13 8.85 -3.54 0.34
N SER A 14 8.77 -2.27 -0.05
CA SER A 14 7.48 -1.59 -0.24
C SER A 14 6.69 -2.20 -1.40
N MET A 15 7.34 -2.47 -2.54
CA MET A 15 6.70 -3.16 -3.67
C MET A 15 6.21 -4.57 -3.30
N LEU A 16 6.99 -5.30 -2.49
CA LEU A 16 6.57 -6.63 -2.01
C LEU A 16 5.36 -6.55 -1.05
N GLY A 17 5.28 -5.48 -0.25
CA GLY A 17 4.11 -5.17 0.57
C GLY A 17 2.87 -4.92 -0.28
N SER A 18 2.95 -4.02 -1.25
CA SER A 18 1.83 -3.73 -2.15
C SER A 18 1.37 -4.94 -2.96
N LEU A 19 2.30 -5.81 -3.41
CA LEU A 19 1.97 -7.08 -4.06
C LEU A 19 1.19 -8.01 -3.12
N ARG A 20 1.56 -8.06 -1.83
CA ARG A 20 0.84 -8.84 -0.82
C ARG A 20 -0.56 -8.29 -0.58
N ASP A 21 -0.72 -6.96 -0.59
CA ASP A 21 -2.02 -6.30 -0.41
C ASP A 21 -2.95 -6.53 -1.62
N LEU A 22 -2.38 -6.61 -2.83
CA LEU A 22 -3.12 -6.91 -4.06
C LEU A 22 -3.40 -8.41 -4.26
N SER A 23 -2.65 -9.30 -3.59
CA SER A 23 -2.79 -10.75 -3.73
C SER A 23 -4.21 -11.29 -3.50
N PRO A 24 -5.02 -10.81 -2.52
CA PRO A 24 -6.37 -11.32 -2.30
C PRO A 24 -7.29 -10.95 -3.47
N ILE A 25 -7.12 -9.77 -4.04
CA ILE A 25 -7.90 -9.28 -5.19
C ILE A 25 -7.57 -10.14 -6.41
N ILE A 26 -6.28 -10.36 -6.69
CA ILE A 26 -5.82 -11.20 -7.81
C ILE A 26 -6.35 -12.64 -7.64
N LEU A 27 -6.28 -13.20 -6.44
CA LEU A 27 -6.81 -14.53 -6.13
C LEU A 27 -8.31 -14.64 -6.36
N VAL A 28 -9.08 -13.66 -5.89
CA VAL A 28 -10.54 -13.63 -6.11
C VAL A 28 -10.85 -13.56 -7.61
N ILE A 29 -10.20 -12.67 -8.36
CA ILE A 29 -10.42 -12.54 -9.81
C ILE A 29 -10.09 -13.86 -10.53
N MET A 30 -8.93 -14.44 -10.23
CA MET A 30 -8.49 -15.72 -10.80
C MET A 30 -9.47 -16.86 -10.49
N PHE A 31 -9.95 -16.94 -9.25
CA PHE A 31 -10.93 -17.95 -8.84
C PHE A 31 -12.24 -17.79 -9.62
N PHE A 32 -12.80 -16.58 -9.67
CA PHE A 32 -14.05 -16.35 -10.39
C PHE A 32 -13.90 -16.57 -11.90
N GLN A 33 -12.79 -16.16 -12.51
CA GLN A 33 -12.62 -16.33 -13.94
C GLN A 33 -12.35 -17.78 -14.35
N LEU A 34 -11.48 -18.50 -13.63
CA LEU A 34 -11.10 -19.86 -14.00
C LEU A 34 -12.07 -20.92 -13.49
N VAL A 35 -12.58 -20.77 -12.26
CA VAL A 35 -13.41 -21.80 -11.60
C VAL A 35 -14.90 -21.55 -11.85
N VAL A 36 -15.37 -20.31 -11.73
CA VAL A 36 -16.81 -19.99 -11.83
C VAL A 36 -17.24 -19.69 -13.27
N LEU A 37 -16.52 -18.79 -13.95
CA LEU A 37 -16.86 -18.32 -15.30
C LEU A 37 -16.25 -19.21 -16.40
N GLN A 38 -15.21 -19.99 -16.08
CA GLN A 38 -14.47 -20.86 -17.00
C GLN A 38 -13.97 -20.13 -18.26
N GLN A 39 -13.60 -18.85 -18.12
CA GLN A 39 -13.08 -18.02 -19.20
C GLN A 39 -11.62 -17.64 -18.91
N PRO A 40 -10.74 -17.61 -19.94
CA PRO A 40 -9.41 -17.05 -19.78
C PRO A 40 -9.51 -15.57 -19.44
N LEU A 41 -8.50 -15.04 -18.75
CA LEU A 41 -8.41 -13.63 -18.38
C LEU A 41 -8.68 -12.72 -19.60
N PRO A 42 -9.82 -12.01 -19.64
CA PRO A 42 -10.11 -11.09 -20.72
C PRO A 42 -9.20 -9.87 -20.57
N ASN A 43 -8.66 -9.39 -21.69
CA ASN A 43 -7.86 -8.17 -21.76
C ASN A 43 -6.71 -8.12 -20.74
N THR A 44 -5.84 -9.14 -20.73
CA THR A 44 -4.69 -9.23 -19.82
C THR A 44 -3.79 -7.98 -19.85
N VAL A 45 -3.70 -7.30 -20.99
CA VAL A 45 -2.94 -6.06 -21.14
C VAL A 45 -3.57 -4.93 -20.32
N ASP A 46 -4.88 -4.75 -20.39
CA ASP A 46 -5.61 -3.73 -19.63
C ASP A 46 -5.51 -3.98 -18.13
N LEU A 47 -5.59 -5.26 -17.71
CA LEU A 47 -5.38 -5.65 -16.32
C LEU A 47 -3.96 -5.33 -15.85
N LEU A 48 -2.95 -5.59 -16.68
CA LEU A 48 -1.55 -5.29 -16.36
C LEU A 48 -1.32 -3.78 -16.19
N ILE A 49 -1.85 -2.98 -17.12
CA ILE A 49 -1.76 -1.51 -17.09
C ILE A 49 -2.50 -0.98 -15.86
N GLY A 50 -3.72 -1.45 -15.61
CA GLY A 50 -4.50 -1.10 -14.42
C GLY A 50 -3.76 -1.42 -13.13
N THR A 51 -3.14 -2.61 -13.05
CA THR A 51 -2.35 -3.03 -11.88
C THR A 51 -1.13 -2.11 -11.68
N LEU A 52 -0.41 -1.76 -12.74
CA LEU A 52 0.71 -0.83 -12.67
C LEU A 52 0.28 0.57 -12.20
N LEU A 53 -0.85 1.07 -12.70
CA LEU A 53 -1.43 2.34 -12.26
C LEU A 53 -1.85 2.29 -10.78
N VAL A 54 -2.47 1.21 -10.33
CA VAL A 54 -2.85 1.01 -8.91
C VAL A 54 -1.62 0.99 -8.00
N VAL A 55 -0.59 0.22 -8.35
CA VAL A 55 0.67 0.18 -7.56
C VAL A 55 1.32 1.56 -7.49
N SER A 56 1.38 2.27 -8.61
CA SER A 56 1.93 3.63 -8.67
C SER A 56 1.09 4.60 -7.82
N GLY A 57 -0.24 4.54 -7.94
CA GLY A 57 -1.17 5.37 -7.18
C GLY A 57 -1.09 5.15 -5.67
N LEU A 58 -1.08 3.88 -5.22
CA LEU A 58 -0.89 3.54 -3.80
C LEU A 58 0.47 4.03 -3.28
N THR A 59 1.53 3.90 -4.08
CA THR A 59 2.87 4.37 -3.69
C THR A 59 2.86 5.89 -3.48
N PHE A 60 2.33 6.65 -4.44
CA PHE A 60 2.23 8.12 -4.30
C PHE A 60 1.28 8.53 -3.18
N PHE A 61 0.19 7.79 -2.98
CA PHE A 61 -0.75 8.03 -1.90
C PHE A 61 -0.09 7.86 -0.53
N ILE A 62 0.57 6.73 -0.28
CA ILE A 62 1.28 6.46 0.99
C ILE A 62 2.36 7.52 1.23
N TYR A 63 3.16 7.84 0.20
CA TYR A 63 4.20 8.85 0.32
C TYR A 63 3.62 10.24 0.62
N GLY A 64 2.50 10.60 0.00
CA GLY A 64 1.76 11.83 0.30
C GLY A 64 1.21 11.86 1.73
N LEU A 65 0.71 10.73 2.24
CA LEU A 65 0.28 10.61 3.63
C LEU A 65 1.43 10.77 4.62
N GLU A 66 2.59 10.17 4.35
CA GLU A 66 3.79 10.30 5.19
C GLU A 66 4.27 11.75 5.29
N MET A 67 4.16 12.53 4.22
CA MET A 67 4.57 13.94 4.24
C MET A 67 3.53 14.86 4.89
N GLY A 68 2.24 14.56 4.73
CA GLY A 68 1.16 15.43 5.19
C GLY A 68 0.45 14.93 6.44
N LEU A 69 -0.22 13.78 6.32
CA LEU A 69 -1.18 13.30 7.31
C LEU A 69 -0.52 12.66 8.53
N PHE A 70 0.57 11.92 8.34
CA PHE A 70 1.27 11.23 9.43
C PHE A 70 1.89 12.21 10.44
N PRO A 71 2.61 13.28 10.05
CA PRO A 71 3.13 14.26 10.99
C PRO A 71 2.02 14.94 11.81
N ILE A 72 0.87 15.19 11.18
CA ILE A 72 -0.31 15.74 11.87
C ILE A 72 -0.89 14.70 12.84
N GLY A 73 -1.04 13.45 12.40
CA GLY A 73 -1.52 12.36 13.26
C GLY A 73 -0.62 12.14 14.48
N GLU A 74 0.69 12.19 14.30
CA GLU A 74 1.69 11.98 15.35
C GLU A 74 1.71 13.15 16.34
N THR A 75 1.67 14.39 15.86
CA THR A 75 1.53 15.58 16.72
C THR A 75 0.20 15.60 17.48
N MET A 76 -0.91 15.19 16.86
CA MET A 76 -2.19 15.03 17.56
C MET A 76 -2.16 13.92 18.60
N ALA A 77 -1.61 12.75 18.27
CA ALA A 77 -1.45 11.63 19.21
C ALA A 77 -0.59 12.04 20.41
N HIS A 78 0.53 12.74 20.18
CA HIS A 78 1.37 13.29 21.25
C HIS A 78 0.65 14.36 22.07
N ALA A 79 -0.11 15.26 21.44
CA ALA A 79 -0.89 16.26 22.14
C ALA A 79 -1.98 15.61 23.02
N PHE A 80 -2.68 14.59 22.51
CA PHE A 80 -3.64 13.80 23.27
C PHE A 80 -3.00 13.05 24.43
N ALA A 81 -1.88 12.34 24.21
CA ALA A 81 -1.17 11.62 25.25
C ALA A 81 -0.68 12.56 26.36
N ARG A 82 -0.19 13.76 26.01
CA ARG A 82 0.26 14.77 26.97
C ARG A 82 -0.90 15.41 27.75
N LYS A 83 -2.06 15.58 27.14
CA LYS A 83 -3.26 16.14 27.80
C LYS A 83 -4.00 15.10 28.66
N GLY A 84 -3.80 13.81 28.39
CA GLY A 84 -4.50 12.69 29.05
C GLY A 84 -3.84 12.10 30.29
N SER A 85 -2.71 12.62 30.78
CA SER A 85 -1.90 11.97 31.84
C SER A 85 -1.80 12.72 33.18
N VAL A 86 -2.62 13.74 33.44
CA VAL A 86 -2.65 14.40 34.78
C VAL A 86 -4.06 14.55 35.35
N VAL A 87 -5.10 14.22 34.58
CA VAL A 87 -6.51 14.32 35.05
C VAL A 87 -7.00 12.99 35.65
N TRP A 88 -6.25 11.89 35.50
CA TRP A 88 -6.59 10.57 36.05
C TRP A 88 -5.66 10.09 37.17
N LEU A 89 -4.76 10.94 37.67
CA LEU A 89 -3.94 10.71 38.87
C LEU A 89 -4.39 11.69 39.95
#